data_AF-A0A0H5GBW7-F1
#
_entry.id   AF-A0A0H5GBW7-F1
#
_cell.length_a   1.000
_cell.length_b   1.000
_cell.length_c   1.000
_cell.angle_alpha   90.00
_cell.angle_beta   90.00
_cell.angle_gamma   90.00
#
_symmetry.space_group_name_H-M   'P 1'
#
loop_
_entity.id
_entity.type
_entity.pdbx_description
1 polymer ?
#
loop_
_entity_poly.entity_id
_entity_poly.type
_entity_poly.pdbx_seq_one_letter_code
_entity_poly.pdbx_strand_id
1 'polypeptide(L)'
;MTYKMVLSDSLLVVYENTNSGLVSRSKKYNRLMRKLALPYKTNKEQLIRARDLGLNEIICKRLLPALCQEANRNDDLDSLVRTTSLKLILTEEEDVELPYINYKSKFTNNELSIFLKADESRDSLIRYLQFLCVNATKITICDNYFAHNWDNTNYLFRGVFPINTLNIEYVETHSELTVTRNSEKITQDFLTGIHSNWIVARSNLYENSHDRYLRIEGPEGKVEVMISSGFEHIWKSKPKEITCVIREVS
;
A
#
# COMPACT_ATOMS: atom_id res chain seq x y z
N MET A 1 -9.31 12.04 -9.71
CA MET A 1 -10.01 10.96 -8.97
C MET A 1 -8.96 9.94 -8.57
N THR A 2 -8.91 9.57 -7.30
CA THR A 2 -7.90 8.64 -6.78
C THR A 2 -8.43 7.21 -6.88
N TYR A 3 -7.70 6.34 -7.57
CA TYR A 3 -8.05 4.93 -7.69
C TYR A 3 -7.44 4.13 -6.54
N LYS A 4 -8.17 3.15 -6.03
CA LYS A 4 -7.79 2.44 -4.80
C LYS A 4 -7.05 1.14 -5.03
N MET A 5 -7.40 0.42 -6.10
CA MET A 5 -6.86 -0.90 -6.40
C MET A 5 -7.09 -1.27 -7.87
N VAL A 6 -6.57 -2.44 -8.26
CA VAL A 6 -6.77 -3.07 -9.57
C VAL A 6 -7.47 -4.41 -9.39
N LEU A 7 -8.23 -4.85 -10.40
CA LEU A 7 -8.78 -6.20 -10.48
C LEU A 7 -7.92 -7.04 -11.42
N SER A 8 -7.81 -8.35 -11.20
CA SER A 8 -7.35 -9.27 -12.24
C SER A 8 -8.31 -9.28 -13.43
N ASP A 9 -7.85 -9.73 -14.58
CA ASP A 9 -8.65 -9.74 -15.81
C ASP A 9 -9.97 -10.52 -15.62
N SER A 10 -9.93 -11.66 -14.93
CA SER A 10 -11.12 -12.49 -14.66
C SER A 10 -12.11 -11.82 -13.69
N LEU A 11 -11.63 -11.08 -12.69
CA LEU A 11 -12.49 -10.33 -11.77
C LEU A 11 -13.04 -9.06 -12.42
N LEU A 12 -12.31 -8.44 -13.35
CA LEU A 12 -12.81 -7.33 -14.15
C LEU A 12 -14.02 -7.79 -14.99
N VAL A 13 -13.92 -8.94 -15.67
CA VAL A 13 -15.04 -9.54 -16.43
C VAL A 13 -16.27 -9.70 -15.54
N VAL A 14 -16.10 -10.28 -14.35
CA VAL A 14 -17.19 -10.51 -13.40
C VAL A 14 -17.82 -9.20 -12.93
N TYR A 15 -17.00 -8.22 -12.58
CA TYR A 15 -17.49 -6.93 -12.12
C TYR A 15 -18.27 -6.22 -13.23
N GLU A 16 -17.67 -6.02 -14.40
CA GLU A 16 -18.23 -5.20 -15.47
C GLU A 16 -19.51 -5.83 -16.07
N ASN A 17 -19.49 -7.13 -16.37
CA ASN A 17 -20.64 -7.82 -16.94
C ASN A 17 -21.85 -7.80 -15.99
N THR A 18 -21.63 -7.94 -14.69
CA THR A 18 -22.72 -7.91 -13.70
C THR A 18 -23.14 -6.49 -13.33
N ASN A 19 -22.20 -5.55 -13.19
CA ASN A 19 -22.51 -4.17 -12.82
C ASN A 19 -23.25 -3.40 -13.91
N SER A 20 -23.04 -3.76 -15.19
CA SER A 20 -23.81 -3.24 -16.33
C SER A 20 -25.24 -3.79 -16.43
N GLY A 21 -25.61 -4.79 -15.62
CA GLY A 21 -26.92 -5.45 -15.68
C GLY A 21 -27.06 -6.47 -16.81
N LEU A 22 -26.01 -6.70 -17.61
CA LEU A 22 -26.00 -7.66 -18.72
C LEU A 22 -25.96 -9.11 -18.22
N VAL A 23 -25.40 -9.33 -17.03
CA VAL A 23 -25.34 -10.63 -16.36
C VAL A 23 -25.97 -10.52 -14.97
N SER A 24 -26.73 -11.53 -14.58
CA SER A 24 -27.36 -11.58 -13.26
C SER A 24 -26.31 -11.65 -12.13
N ARG A 25 -26.67 -11.13 -10.95
CA ARG A 25 -25.78 -11.13 -9.79
C ARG A 25 -25.44 -12.56 -9.35
N SER A 26 -24.16 -12.87 -9.32
CA SER A 26 -23.65 -14.16 -8.84
C SER A 26 -23.17 -14.07 -7.38
N LYS A 27 -23.05 -15.22 -6.71
CA LYS A 27 -22.40 -15.30 -5.38
C LYS A 27 -20.97 -14.74 -5.42
N LYS A 28 -20.27 -14.93 -6.55
CA LYS A 28 -18.92 -14.43 -6.79
C LYS A 28 -18.89 -12.90 -6.84
N TYR A 29 -19.78 -12.28 -7.61
CA TYR A 29 -19.94 -10.83 -7.65
C TYR A 29 -20.25 -10.25 -6.27
N ASN A 30 -21.20 -10.84 -5.54
CA ASN A 30 -21.57 -10.39 -4.20
C ASN A 30 -20.42 -10.50 -3.20
N ARG A 31 -19.49 -11.43 -3.39
CA ARG A 31 -18.26 -11.53 -2.57
C ARG A 31 -17.25 -10.48 -3.00
N LEU A 32 -17.00 -10.33 -4.30
CA LEU A 32 -16.12 -9.30 -4.86
C LEU A 32 -16.51 -7.91 -4.34
N MET A 33 -17.79 -7.56 -4.38
CA MET A 33 -18.26 -6.24 -3.92
C MET A 33 -18.02 -5.94 -2.44
N ARG A 34 -17.83 -6.95 -1.58
CA ARG A 34 -17.46 -6.73 -0.16
C ARG A 34 -15.98 -6.43 0.03
N LYS A 35 -15.19 -6.64 -1.02
CA LYS A 35 -13.73 -6.60 -1.02
C LYS A 35 -13.20 -5.52 -1.96
N LEU A 36 -13.98 -5.15 -2.96
CA LEU A 36 -13.60 -4.15 -3.94
C LEU A 36 -13.65 -2.75 -3.33
N ALA A 37 -12.49 -2.10 -3.28
CA ALA A 37 -12.36 -0.69 -2.96
C ALA A 37 -12.59 0.14 -4.24
N LEU A 38 -13.69 0.91 -4.29
CA LEU A 38 -13.99 1.79 -5.41
C LEU A 38 -13.43 3.21 -5.20
N PRO A 39 -13.01 3.90 -6.28
CA PRO A 39 -12.94 3.41 -7.66
C PRO A 39 -11.70 2.52 -7.90
N TYR A 40 -11.82 1.48 -8.73
CA TYR A 40 -10.68 0.67 -9.19
C TYR A 40 -10.09 1.24 -10.49
N LYS A 41 -8.81 0.95 -10.75
CA LYS A 41 -8.13 1.31 -12.00
C LYS A 41 -8.16 0.12 -12.96
N THR A 42 -8.35 0.42 -14.25
CA THR A 42 -8.17 -0.49 -15.38
C THR A 42 -7.54 0.29 -16.55
N ASN A 43 -7.14 -0.40 -17.61
CA ASN A 43 -6.54 0.19 -18.80
C ASN A 43 -6.94 -0.56 -20.08
N LYS A 44 -6.53 -0.03 -21.24
CA LYS A 44 -6.85 -0.59 -22.55
C LYS A 44 -6.32 -2.02 -22.70
N GLU A 45 -5.08 -2.27 -22.28
CA GLU A 45 -4.44 -3.59 -22.39
C GLU A 45 -5.20 -4.66 -21.61
N GLN A 46 -5.58 -4.34 -20.36
CA GLN A 46 -6.41 -5.21 -19.55
C GLN A 46 -7.79 -5.45 -20.18
N LEU A 47 -8.42 -4.42 -20.74
CA LEU A 47 -9.74 -4.57 -21.36
C LEU A 47 -9.71 -5.53 -22.56
N ILE A 48 -8.62 -5.51 -23.34
CA ILE A 48 -8.42 -6.44 -24.46
C ILE A 48 -8.30 -7.88 -23.94
N ARG A 49 -7.47 -8.12 -22.92
CA ARG A 49 -7.36 -9.46 -22.31
C ARG A 49 -8.68 -9.93 -21.69
N ALA A 50 -9.40 -9.04 -21.02
CA ALA A 50 -10.71 -9.32 -20.44
C ALA A 50 -11.77 -9.65 -21.51
N ARG A 51 -11.72 -9.02 -22.69
CA ARG A 51 -12.58 -9.35 -23.83
C ARG A 51 -12.39 -10.80 -24.28
N ASP A 52 -11.13 -11.25 -24.36
CA ASP A 52 -10.82 -12.62 -24.76
C ASP A 52 -11.28 -13.64 -23.69
N LEU A 53 -11.49 -13.19 -22.45
CA LEU A 53 -12.07 -13.95 -21.34
C LEU A 53 -13.61 -13.82 -21.21
N GLY A 54 -14.28 -13.13 -22.14
CA GLY A 54 -15.74 -13.01 -22.16
C GLY A 54 -16.30 -11.72 -21.56
N LEU A 55 -15.51 -10.64 -21.48
CA LEU A 55 -16.06 -9.30 -21.25
C LEU A 55 -17.02 -8.92 -22.38
N ASN A 56 -18.21 -8.42 -22.02
CA ASN A 56 -19.24 -8.13 -23.00
C ASN A 56 -18.82 -7.00 -23.95
N GLU A 57 -19.04 -7.20 -25.26
CA GLU A 57 -18.63 -6.29 -26.31
C GLU A 57 -19.23 -4.88 -26.19
N ILE A 58 -20.44 -4.73 -25.63
CA ILE A 58 -21.06 -3.43 -25.35
C ILE A 58 -20.22 -2.64 -24.35
N ILE A 59 -19.67 -3.33 -23.34
CA ILE A 59 -18.79 -2.72 -22.33
C ILE A 59 -17.46 -2.34 -22.97
N CYS A 60 -16.87 -3.23 -23.76
CA CYS A 60 -15.64 -2.95 -24.50
C CYS A 60 -15.77 -1.68 -25.35
N LYS A 61 -16.82 -1.60 -26.18
CA LYS A 61 -17.09 -0.44 -27.03
C LYS A 61 -17.30 0.86 -26.25
N ARG A 62 -17.87 0.78 -25.05
CA ARG A 62 -18.10 1.92 -24.16
C ARG A 62 -16.80 2.42 -23.52
N LEU A 63 -15.96 1.53 -23.01
CA LEU A 63 -14.80 1.89 -22.18
C LEU A 63 -13.52 2.13 -23.00
N LEU A 64 -13.31 1.35 -24.06
CA LEU A 64 -12.05 1.34 -24.82
C LEU A 64 -11.64 2.72 -25.37
N PRO A 65 -12.55 3.56 -25.93
CA PRO A 65 -12.16 4.86 -26.49
C PRO A 65 -11.50 5.78 -25.45
N ALA A 66 -12.03 5.81 -24.23
CA ALA A 66 -11.46 6.60 -23.14
C ALA A 66 -10.12 6.04 -22.68
N LEU A 67 -10.04 4.71 -22.49
CA LEU A 67 -8.81 4.05 -22.03
C LEU A 67 -7.66 4.15 -23.05
N CYS A 68 -7.95 4.28 -24.34
CA CYS A 68 -6.93 4.51 -25.37
C CYS A 68 -6.19 5.85 -25.23
N GLN A 69 -6.79 6.84 -24.55
CA GLN A 69 -6.19 8.17 -24.37
C GLN A 69 -5.37 8.28 -23.08
N GLU A 70 -5.46 7.30 -22.19
CA GLU A 70 -4.74 7.29 -20.92
C GLU A 70 -3.24 7.01 -21.14
N ALA A 71 -2.39 7.56 -20.26
CA ALA A 71 -0.95 7.34 -20.31
C ALA A 71 -0.58 5.87 -20.04
N ASN A 72 -1.27 5.24 -19.08
CA ASN A 72 -1.07 3.84 -18.66
C ASN A 72 -1.86 2.82 -19.49
N ARG A 73 -2.29 3.19 -20.70
CA ARG A 73 -3.14 2.35 -21.57
C ARG A 73 -2.53 0.97 -21.88
N ASN A 74 -1.20 0.85 -21.85
CA ASN A 74 -0.46 -0.35 -22.21
C ASN A 74 0.22 -1.03 -21.01
N ASP A 75 0.03 -0.51 -19.80
CA ASP A 75 0.70 -1.04 -18.61
C ASP A 75 0.22 -2.46 -18.30
N ASP A 76 1.11 -3.30 -17.79
CA ASP A 76 0.70 -4.53 -17.11
C ASP A 76 0.04 -4.22 -15.76
N LEU A 77 -0.51 -5.23 -15.09
CA LEU A 77 -1.23 -5.01 -13.82
C LEU A 77 -0.29 -4.50 -12.71
N ASP A 78 0.95 -4.97 -12.68
CA ASP A 78 1.96 -4.58 -11.68
C ASP A 78 2.39 -3.11 -11.84
N SER A 79 2.48 -2.63 -13.08
CA SER A 79 2.76 -1.23 -13.38
C SER A 79 1.52 -0.37 -13.12
N LEU A 80 0.34 -0.84 -13.54
CA LEU A 80 -0.91 -0.12 -13.35
C LEU A 80 -1.24 0.09 -11.87
N VAL A 81 -1.07 -0.94 -11.04
CA VAL A 81 -1.41 -0.88 -9.62
C VAL A 81 -0.52 0.10 -8.83
N ARG A 82 0.70 0.40 -9.33
CA ARG A 82 1.56 1.47 -8.78
C ARG A 82 0.91 2.84 -8.84
N THR A 83 -0.16 3.03 -9.62
CA THR A 83 -0.91 4.30 -9.71
C THR A 83 -2.18 4.32 -8.86
N THR A 84 -2.34 3.36 -7.94
CA THR A 84 -3.47 3.28 -7.00
C THR A 84 -3.04 3.58 -5.56
N SER A 85 -3.97 3.91 -4.67
CA SER A 85 -3.65 4.27 -3.28
C SER A 85 -3.17 3.06 -2.47
N LEU A 86 -3.94 1.97 -2.46
CA LEU A 86 -3.60 0.78 -1.66
C LEU A 86 -2.54 -0.10 -2.33
N LYS A 87 -2.25 0.10 -3.62
CA LYS A 87 -1.30 -0.73 -4.37
C LYS A 87 -1.62 -2.24 -4.33
N LEU A 88 -2.91 -2.60 -4.40
CA LEU A 88 -3.39 -3.99 -4.34
C LEU A 88 -4.07 -4.44 -5.63
N ILE A 89 -3.89 -5.72 -5.97
CA ILE A 89 -4.57 -6.39 -7.08
C ILE A 89 -5.46 -7.50 -6.51
N LEU A 90 -6.78 -7.37 -6.66
CA LEU A 90 -7.68 -8.48 -6.32
C LEU A 90 -7.60 -9.55 -7.40
N THR A 91 -7.44 -10.82 -7.00
CA THR A 91 -7.37 -11.97 -7.91
C THR A 91 -8.20 -13.16 -7.41
N GLU A 92 -8.43 -14.13 -8.28
CA GLU A 92 -9.02 -15.43 -7.91
C GLU A 92 -8.00 -16.47 -7.52
N GLU A 93 -6.74 -16.25 -7.89
CA GLU A 93 -5.63 -17.15 -7.62
C GLU A 93 -5.41 -17.30 -6.11
N GLU A 94 -5.28 -18.54 -5.67
CA GLU A 94 -4.97 -18.90 -4.30
C GLU A 94 -3.43 -18.89 -4.11
N ASP A 95 -2.96 -18.77 -2.88
CA ASP A 95 -1.53 -18.77 -2.54
C ASP A 95 -0.67 -17.72 -3.27
N VAL A 96 -1.25 -16.54 -3.52
CA VAL A 96 -0.55 -15.39 -4.11
C VAL A 96 0.19 -14.54 -3.08
N GLU A 97 1.26 -13.87 -3.52
CA GLU A 97 1.98 -12.87 -2.72
C GLU A 97 1.51 -11.44 -3.00
N LEU A 98 1.76 -10.53 -2.04
CA LEU A 98 1.53 -9.09 -2.24
C LEU A 98 2.32 -8.59 -3.47
N PRO A 99 1.72 -7.74 -4.32
CA PRO A 99 0.49 -6.96 -4.11
C PRO A 99 -0.83 -7.69 -4.45
N TYR A 100 -0.77 -8.96 -4.86
CA TYR A 100 -1.97 -9.73 -5.18
C TYR A 100 -2.65 -10.23 -3.90
N ILE A 101 -3.97 -10.11 -3.87
CA ILE A 101 -4.80 -10.62 -2.78
C ILE A 101 -5.97 -11.41 -3.35
N ASN A 102 -6.14 -12.64 -2.88
CA ASN A 102 -7.30 -13.43 -3.25
C ASN A 102 -8.60 -12.71 -2.81
N TYR A 103 -9.60 -12.61 -3.67
CA TYR A 103 -10.88 -11.94 -3.35
C TYR A 103 -11.71 -12.67 -2.28
N LYS A 104 -11.31 -13.88 -1.86
CA LYS A 104 -11.86 -14.60 -0.71
C LYS A 104 -11.09 -14.33 0.59
N SER A 105 -9.97 -13.60 0.53
CA SER A 105 -9.10 -13.31 1.68
C SER A 105 -9.75 -12.41 2.74
N LYS A 106 -9.01 -12.17 3.83
CA LYS A 106 -9.44 -11.33 4.97
C LYS A 106 -9.43 -9.82 4.70
N PHE A 107 -9.07 -9.34 3.49
CA PHE A 107 -9.21 -7.92 3.14
C PHE A 107 -10.65 -7.44 3.36
N THR A 108 -10.90 -6.38 4.13
CA THR A 108 -12.29 -5.93 4.40
C THR A 108 -12.33 -4.44 4.59
N ASN A 109 -13.42 -3.77 4.16
CA ASN A 109 -13.62 -2.34 4.39
C ASN A 109 -12.45 -1.45 3.92
N ASN A 110 -11.80 -1.80 2.81
CA ASN A 110 -10.61 -1.13 2.27
C ASN A 110 -9.38 -1.17 3.19
N GLU A 111 -9.36 -2.15 4.10
CA GLU A 111 -8.29 -2.38 5.05
C GLU A 111 -7.67 -3.76 4.79
N LEU A 112 -6.34 -3.77 4.72
CA LEU A 112 -5.54 -5.00 4.67
C LEU A 112 -4.91 -5.22 6.05
N SER A 113 -5.25 -6.32 6.69
CA SER A 113 -4.59 -6.77 7.92
C SER A 113 -3.61 -7.90 7.60
N ILE A 114 -2.34 -7.71 7.95
CA ILE A 114 -1.28 -8.71 7.84
C ILE A 114 -0.87 -9.11 9.25
N PHE A 115 -0.90 -10.41 9.55
CA PHE A 115 -0.41 -10.96 10.81
C PHE A 115 0.81 -11.84 10.51
N LEU A 116 1.91 -11.58 11.20
CA LEU A 116 3.15 -12.33 11.07
C LEU A 116 3.62 -12.77 12.45
N LYS A 117 3.81 -14.07 12.64
CA LYS A 117 4.41 -14.67 13.83
C LYS A 117 5.90 -14.31 13.93
N ALA A 118 6.52 -14.71 15.03
CA ALA A 118 7.93 -14.46 15.29
C ALA A 118 8.87 -15.23 14.34
N ASP A 119 8.45 -16.38 13.82
CA ASP A 119 9.21 -17.28 12.95
C ASP A 119 8.91 -17.09 11.46
N GLU A 120 7.94 -16.24 11.11
CA GLU A 120 7.57 -15.95 9.73
C GLU A 120 8.44 -14.85 9.12
N SER A 121 8.85 -15.05 7.86
CA SER A 121 9.62 -14.05 7.10
C SER A 121 8.85 -12.73 6.97
N ARG A 122 9.58 -11.62 7.02
CA ARG A 122 9.05 -10.26 6.82
C ARG A 122 9.24 -9.74 5.40
N ASP A 123 9.81 -10.55 4.49
CA ASP A 123 10.16 -10.13 3.13
C ASP A 123 8.95 -9.65 2.33
N SER A 124 7.83 -10.37 2.39
CA SER A 124 6.60 -9.99 1.67
C SER A 124 6.04 -8.65 2.19
N LEU A 125 6.09 -8.41 3.50
CA LEU A 125 5.71 -7.12 4.09
C LEU A 125 6.67 -6.01 3.66
N ILE A 126 7.98 -6.25 3.68
CA ILE A 126 8.99 -5.27 3.26
C ILE A 126 8.78 -4.90 1.78
N ARG A 127 8.60 -5.89 0.90
CA ARG A 127 8.30 -5.68 -0.53
C ARG A 127 7.03 -4.85 -0.71
N TYR A 128 6.00 -5.13 0.06
CA TYR A 128 4.76 -4.38 -0.02
C TYR A 128 4.90 -2.94 0.50
N LEU A 129 5.67 -2.72 1.58
CA LEU A 129 5.98 -1.37 2.05
C LEU A 129 6.77 -0.56 1.01
N GLN A 130 7.76 -1.17 0.34
CA GLN A 130 8.47 -0.56 -0.79
C GLN A 130 7.48 -0.13 -1.89
N PHE A 131 6.53 -1.02 -2.18
CA PHE A 131 5.52 -0.79 -3.21
C PHE A 131 4.55 0.35 -2.83
N LEU A 132 4.14 0.43 -1.57
CA LEU A 132 3.36 1.54 -1.02
C LEU A 132 4.11 2.87 -1.10
N CYS A 133 5.42 2.86 -0.85
CA CYS A 133 6.22 4.09 -0.79
C CYS A 133 6.72 4.57 -2.16
N VAL A 134 6.58 3.80 -3.24
CA VAL A 134 7.27 4.05 -4.53
C VAL A 134 7.09 5.47 -5.09
N ASN A 135 5.89 6.05 -4.93
CA ASN A 135 5.55 7.39 -5.39
C ASN A 135 5.32 8.37 -4.23
N ALA A 136 5.75 8.02 -3.02
CA ALA A 136 5.60 8.88 -1.86
C ALA A 136 6.35 10.20 -2.07
N THR A 137 5.69 11.29 -1.72
CA THR A 137 6.27 12.64 -1.65
C THR A 137 6.45 13.10 -0.22
N LYS A 138 5.71 12.48 0.71
CA LYS A 138 5.85 12.70 2.15
C LYS A 138 5.61 11.41 2.91
N ILE A 139 6.41 11.17 3.95
CA ILE A 139 6.24 10.05 4.88
C ILE A 139 6.32 10.58 6.31
N THR A 140 5.39 10.21 7.18
CA THR A 140 5.43 10.52 8.61
C THR A 140 5.60 9.23 9.42
N ILE A 141 6.60 9.22 10.31
CA ILE A 141 6.93 8.09 11.18
C ILE A 141 6.51 8.42 12.62
N CYS A 142 5.65 7.59 13.20
CA CYS A 142 5.28 7.64 14.62
C CYS A 142 5.69 6.34 15.29
N ASP A 143 6.74 6.37 16.12
CA ASP A 143 7.09 5.29 17.05
C ASP A 143 8.03 5.87 18.12
N ASN A 144 7.59 5.85 19.38
CA ASN A 144 8.35 6.37 20.52
C ASN A 144 9.68 5.63 20.75
N TYR A 145 9.83 4.41 20.23
CA TYR A 145 11.03 3.58 20.37
C TYR A 145 11.80 3.44 19.04
N PHE A 146 11.48 4.26 18.03
CA PHE A 146 12.10 4.14 16.71
C PHE A 146 13.62 4.31 16.78
N ALA A 147 14.10 5.44 17.33
CA ALA A 147 15.53 5.73 17.44
C ALA A 147 16.25 4.90 18.50
N HIS A 148 15.55 4.41 19.52
CA HIS A 148 16.14 3.48 20.50
C HIS A 148 16.63 2.18 19.84
N ASN A 149 15.87 1.69 18.85
CA ASN A 149 16.18 0.46 18.12
C ASN A 149 16.82 0.73 16.75
N TRP A 150 17.66 1.78 16.68
CA TRP A 150 18.17 2.34 15.43
C TRP A 150 18.79 1.31 14.48
N ASP A 151 19.59 0.38 14.99
CA ASP A 151 20.28 -0.63 14.18
C ASP A 151 19.31 -1.48 13.33
N ASN A 152 18.06 -1.63 13.78
CA ASN A 152 17.01 -2.33 13.03
C ASN A 152 16.09 -1.34 12.28
N THR A 153 15.74 -0.21 12.87
CA THR A 153 14.73 0.71 12.30
C THR A 153 15.27 1.58 11.17
N ASN A 154 16.58 1.84 11.12
CA ASN A 154 17.20 2.60 10.03
C ASN A 154 17.04 1.91 8.65
N TYR A 155 16.80 0.59 8.62
CA TYR A 155 16.50 -0.15 7.38
C TYR A 155 15.21 0.32 6.69
N LEU A 156 14.27 0.96 7.41
CA LEU A 156 13.11 1.59 6.80
C LEU A 156 13.56 2.64 5.76
N PHE A 157 14.53 3.48 6.11
CA PHE A 157 15.04 4.51 5.22
C PHE A 157 15.80 3.88 4.04
N ARG A 158 16.73 2.97 4.34
CA ARG A 158 17.64 2.42 3.31
C ARG A 158 16.97 1.43 2.37
N GLY A 159 15.97 0.70 2.86
CA GLY A 159 15.38 -0.43 2.17
C GLY A 159 13.95 -0.22 1.70
N VAL A 160 13.20 0.76 2.22
CA VAL A 160 11.78 0.93 1.90
C VAL A 160 11.48 2.26 1.21
N PHE A 161 12.09 3.36 1.66
CA PHE A 161 11.77 4.68 1.10
C PHE A 161 12.29 4.87 -0.33
N PRO A 162 11.53 5.55 -1.20
CA PRO A 162 11.91 5.77 -2.58
C PRO A 162 13.10 6.73 -2.71
N ILE A 163 13.95 6.49 -3.70
CA ILE A 163 15.05 7.39 -4.07
C ILE A 163 14.51 8.49 -5.00
N ASN A 164 13.73 9.39 -4.43
CA ASN A 164 13.16 10.57 -5.07
C ASN A 164 13.20 11.78 -4.11
N THR A 165 12.57 12.89 -4.48
CA THR A 165 12.35 14.01 -3.54
C THR A 165 11.29 13.60 -2.52
N LEU A 166 11.66 13.58 -1.24
CA LEU A 166 10.83 13.04 -0.17
C LEU A 166 10.91 13.90 1.09
N ASN A 167 9.76 14.33 1.60
CA ASN A 167 9.65 14.97 2.91
C ASN A 167 9.43 13.90 3.97
N ILE A 168 10.42 13.68 4.83
CA ILE A 168 10.33 12.72 5.92
C ILE A 168 10.06 13.45 7.22
N GLU A 169 8.93 13.14 7.82
CA GLU A 169 8.53 13.64 9.11
C GLU A 169 8.64 12.55 10.18
N TYR A 170 8.97 12.95 11.40
CA TYR A 170 8.91 12.07 12.55
C TYR A 170 8.15 12.74 13.70
N VAL A 171 7.45 11.91 14.48
CA VAL A 171 6.88 12.31 15.77
C VAL A 171 7.97 12.18 16.81
N GLU A 172 8.16 13.23 17.60
CA GLU A 172 9.19 13.22 18.64
C GLU A 172 8.86 12.21 19.73
N THR A 173 9.90 11.57 20.27
CA THR A 173 9.76 10.66 21.41
C THR A 173 9.17 11.41 22.61
N HIS A 174 8.15 10.80 23.24
CA HIS A 174 7.52 11.37 24.43
C HIS A 174 8.55 11.70 25.53
N SER A 175 8.47 12.90 26.10
CA SER A 175 9.51 13.44 26.98
C SER A 175 9.73 12.66 28.28
N GLU A 176 8.73 11.90 28.72
CA GLU A 176 8.79 11.07 29.93
C GLU A 176 9.53 9.73 29.72
N LEU A 177 9.82 9.35 28.48
CA LEU A 177 10.52 8.10 28.18
C LEU A 177 12.03 8.30 28.26
N THR A 178 12.71 7.44 29.03
CA THR A 178 14.18 7.42 29.13
C THR A 178 14.78 6.55 28.02
N VAL A 179 14.58 6.94 26.76
CA VAL A 179 15.12 6.27 25.57
C VAL A 179 15.71 7.30 24.60
N THR A 180 16.53 6.85 23.65
CA THR A 180 17.09 7.70 22.58
C THR A 180 15.97 8.40 21.82
N ARG A 181 16.03 9.73 21.73
CA ARG A 181 15.00 10.51 21.06
C ARG A 181 15.06 10.35 19.55
N ASN A 182 13.91 10.45 18.90
CA ASN A 182 13.82 10.39 17.45
C ASN A 182 14.64 11.51 16.78
N SER A 183 14.66 12.72 17.34
CA SER A 183 15.51 13.83 16.88
C SER A 183 17.01 13.56 16.93
N GLU A 184 17.49 12.64 17.77
CA GLU A 184 18.93 12.34 17.86
C GLU A 184 19.43 11.48 16.70
N LYS A 185 18.54 10.77 16.01
CA LYS A 185 18.90 9.83 14.93
C LYS A 185 18.32 10.21 13.58
N ILE A 186 17.10 10.72 13.55
CA ILE A 186 16.44 11.16 12.31
C ILE A 186 16.84 12.61 12.04
N THR A 187 18.08 12.79 11.57
CA THR A 187 18.67 14.10 11.31
C THR A 187 18.80 14.38 9.81
N GLN A 188 18.91 15.66 9.43
CA GLN A 188 19.14 16.04 8.04
C GLN A 188 20.45 15.43 7.50
N ASP A 189 21.50 15.36 8.33
CA ASP A 189 22.79 14.76 7.95
C ASP A 189 22.65 13.26 7.67
N PHE A 190 21.89 12.52 8.50
CA PHE A 190 21.62 11.11 8.25
C PHE A 190 20.86 10.91 6.94
N LEU A 191 19.80 11.68 6.69
CA LEU A 191 18.99 11.55 5.48
C LEU A 191 19.78 11.91 4.21
N THR A 192 20.53 13.02 4.23
CA THR A 192 21.36 13.43 3.10
C THR A 192 22.49 12.46 2.81
N GLY A 193 22.97 11.73 3.82
CA GLY A 193 23.88 10.60 3.65
C GLY A 193 23.27 9.39 2.93
N ILE A 194 21.94 9.33 2.79
CA ILE A 194 21.23 8.33 1.98
C ILE A 194 20.84 8.93 0.62
N HIS A 195 20.15 10.06 0.61
CA HIS A 195 19.72 10.74 -0.60
C HIS A 195 19.60 12.26 -0.39
N SER A 196 20.24 13.05 -1.25
CA SER A 196 20.39 14.50 -1.06
C SER A 196 19.09 15.29 -1.09
N ASN A 197 18.05 14.76 -1.76
CA ASN A 197 16.76 15.44 -1.91
C ASN A 197 15.73 15.04 -0.84
N TRP A 198 16.19 14.36 0.21
CA TRP A 198 15.35 14.08 1.38
C TRP A 198 15.45 15.21 2.40
N ILE A 199 14.31 15.61 2.93
CA ILE A 199 14.20 16.70 3.91
C ILE A 199 13.57 16.14 5.17
N VAL A 200 14.14 16.46 6.33
CA VAL A 200 13.56 16.08 7.63
C VAL A 200 12.76 17.22 8.25
N ALA A 201 11.64 16.89 8.88
CA ALA A 201 10.93 17.78 9.78
C ALA A 201 10.32 17.02 10.96
N ARG A 202 10.01 17.73 12.04
CA ARG A 202 9.17 17.20 13.13
C ARG A 202 7.70 17.34 12.76
N SER A 203 6.89 16.36 13.13
CA SER A 203 5.44 16.39 12.99
C SER A 203 4.74 16.32 14.34
N ASN A 204 3.60 16.99 14.42
CA ASN A 204 2.66 16.90 15.55
C ASN A 204 1.52 15.92 15.22
N LEU A 205 1.51 15.33 14.03
CA LEU A 205 0.56 14.28 13.68
C LEU A 205 0.84 13.06 14.56
N TYR A 206 -0.19 12.48 15.18
CA TYR A 206 -0.05 11.39 16.17
C TYR A 206 0.70 11.77 17.46
N GLU A 207 0.81 13.07 17.78
CA GLU A 207 1.34 13.50 19.08
C GLU A 207 0.56 12.83 20.22
N ASN A 208 1.29 12.34 21.22
CA ASN A 208 0.76 11.54 22.34
C ASN A 208 0.15 10.18 21.96
N SER A 209 0.32 9.70 20.72
CA SER A 209 -0.07 8.35 20.36
C SER A 209 0.91 7.32 20.95
N HIS A 210 0.34 6.23 21.49
CA HIS A 210 1.11 5.05 21.88
C HIS A 210 1.24 4.03 20.74
N ASP A 211 0.43 4.17 19.70
CA ASP A 211 0.45 3.30 18.53
C ASP A 211 1.59 3.70 17.59
N ARG A 212 2.01 2.73 16.76
CA ARG A 212 3.06 2.97 15.76
C ARG A 212 2.45 3.11 14.39
N TYR A 213 2.79 4.18 13.69
CA TYR A 213 2.26 4.48 12.37
C TYR A 213 3.36 4.82 11.38
N LEU A 214 3.20 4.32 10.16
CA LEU A 214 3.81 4.87 8.96
C LEU A 214 2.69 5.51 8.13
N ARG A 215 2.69 6.83 8.01
CA ARG A 215 1.80 7.53 7.08
C ARG A 215 2.56 7.82 5.80
N ILE A 216 1.97 7.46 4.67
CA ILE A 216 2.55 7.60 3.34
C ILE A 216 1.61 8.51 2.54
N GLU A 217 2.15 9.59 1.99
CA GLU A 217 1.40 10.55 1.19
C GLU A 217 2.06 10.71 -0.18
N GLY A 218 1.26 10.61 -1.25
CA GLY A 218 1.72 10.77 -2.62
C GLY A 218 0.60 11.22 -3.56
N PRO A 219 0.85 11.24 -4.88
CA PRO A 219 -0.14 11.64 -5.89
C PRO A 219 -1.42 10.78 -5.84
N GLU A 220 -1.28 9.52 -5.42
CA GLU A 220 -2.40 8.59 -5.29
C GLU A 220 -3.12 8.68 -3.94
N GLY A 221 -2.90 9.74 -3.15
CA GLY A 221 -3.56 9.91 -1.86
C GLY A 221 -2.71 9.49 -0.67
N LYS A 222 -3.38 9.12 0.42
CA LYS A 222 -2.74 8.92 1.72
C LYS A 222 -3.08 7.54 2.28
N VAL A 223 -2.06 6.82 2.70
CA VAL A 223 -2.17 5.48 3.32
C VAL A 223 -1.50 5.52 4.68
N GLU A 224 -2.12 4.84 5.64
CA GLU A 224 -1.59 4.64 6.97
C GLU A 224 -1.34 3.15 7.19
N VAL A 225 -0.16 2.82 7.71
CA VAL A 225 0.22 1.48 8.18
C VAL A 225 0.40 1.55 9.69
N MET A 226 -0.53 0.97 10.44
CA MET A 226 -0.40 0.77 11.89
C MET A 226 0.37 -0.53 12.15
N ILE A 227 1.33 -0.51 13.08
CA ILE A 227 2.15 -1.68 13.45
C ILE A 227 2.02 -1.93 14.95
N SER A 228 1.61 -3.13 15.35
CA SER A 228 1.34 -3.43 16.76
C SER A 228 2.59 -3.37 17.65
N SER A 229 3.66 -4.11 17.31
CA SER A 229 4.79 -4.35 18.21
C SER A 229 5.96 -3.38 18.01
N GLY A 230 5.91 -2.53 16.99
CA GLY A 230 6.95 -1.56 16.65
C GLY A 230 7.75 -1.91 15.38
N PHE A 231 8.40 -0.90 14.80
CA PHE A 231 9.12 -1.04 13.51
C PHE A 231 10.33 -1.96 13.60
N GLU A 232 10.99 -2.03 14.77
CA GLU A 232 12.19 -2.85 14.93
C GLU A 232 11.96 -4.32 14.54
N HIS A 233 10.76 -4.84 14.80
CA HIS A 233 10.42 -6.24 14.56
C HIS A 233 10.22 -6.58 13.08
N ILE A 234 10.29 -5.61 12.17
CA ILE A 234 10.32 -5.88 10.73
C ILE A 234 11.71 -6.41 10.32
N TRP A 235 12.80 -5.92 10.93
CA TRP A 235 14.18 -6.25 10.54
C TRP A 235 15.00 -6.97 11.62
N LYS A 236 14.51 -7.06 12.86
CA LYS A 236 15.20 -7.74 13.96
C LYS A 236 15.35 -9.24 13.68
N SER A 237 16.53 -9.81 13.97
CA SER A 237 16.83 -11.25 13.79
C SER A 237 15.97 -12.19 14.64
N LYS A 238 15.52 -11.72 15.81
CA LYS A 238 14.57 -12.42 16.69
C LYS A 238 13.37 -11.52 16.94
N PRO A 239 12.45 -11.39 15.98
CA PRO A 239 11.34 -10.47 16.09
C PRO A 239 10.23 -11.05 16.98
N LYS A 240 9.36 -10.18 17.49
CA LYS A 240 8.05 -10.59 18.04
C LYS A 240 7.06 -10.73 16.90
N GLU A 241 5.91 -11.35 17.19
CA GLU A 241 4.76 -11.26 16.29
C GLU A 241 4.38 -9.78 16.03
N ILE A 242 3.90 -9.50 14.81
CA ILE A 242 3.36 -8.19 14.45
C ILE A 242 2.02 -8.35 13.75
N THR A 243 1.14 -7.39 14.03
CA THR A 243 -0.04 -7.12 13.23
C THR A 243 0.19 -5.78 12.53
N CYS A 244 0.07 -5.77 11.21
CA CYS A 244 0.05 -4.56 10.39
C CYS A 244 -1.36 -4.34 9.87
N VAL A 245 -1.85 -3.11 9.98
CA VAL A 245 -3.14 -2.69 9.44
C VAL A 245 -2.89 -1.56 8.45
N ILE A 246 -3.20 -1.80 7.17
CA ILE A 246 -2.98 -0.87 6.07
C ILE A 246 -4.33 -0.36 5.57
N ARG A 247 -4.51 0.95 5.57
CA ARG A 247 -5.77 1.59 5.14
C ARG A 247 -5.53 2.95 4.51
N GLU A 248 -6.46 3.36 3.66
CA GLU A 248 -6.53 4.73 3.16
C GLU A 248 -7.03 5.67 4.28
N VAL A 249 -6.50 6.89 4.31
CA VAL A 249 -6.87 7.92 5.28
C VAL A 249 -7.26 9.20 4.55
N SER A 250 -8.31 9.86 5.05
CA SER A 250 -8.84 11.11 4.51
C SER A 250 -7.86 12.28 4.64
#